data_AF-A0A968BXB4-F1
#
_entry.id   AF-A0A968BXB4-F1
#
_cell.length_a   1.000
_cell.length_b   1.000
_cell.length_c   1.000
_cell.angle_alpha   90.00
_cell.angle_beta   90.00
_cell.angle_gamma   90.00
#
_symmetry.space_group_name_H-M   'P 1'
#
loop_
_entity.id
_entity.type
_entity.pdbx_description
1 polymer ?
#
loop_
_entity_poly.entity_id
_entity_poly.type
_entity_poly.pdbx_seq_one_letter_code
_entity_poly.pdbx_strand_id
1 'polypeptide(L)'
;AVNAGVDFVLHAGGILSSYLALSYEKLVLDDEMCGMVRRLHQGIAVTPDTLAYEVSADVGPGGNYLTKMHTVERCRTEFWQPALSDRDGLEAWMQAGKPTAVDRA
;
A
#
# COMPACT_ATOMS: atom_id res chain seq x y z
N ALA A 1 14.57 -2.10 -9.79
CA ALA A 1 15.43 -2.62 -8.70
C ALA A 1 14.86 -3.90 -8.11
N VAL A 2 13.69 -3.88 -7.48
CA VAL A 2 13.17 -5.07 -6.76
C VAL A 2 12.88 -6.28 -7.64
N ASN A 3 12.22 -6.13 -8.78
CA ASN A 3 11.99 -7.26 -9.70
C ASN A 3 13.27 -7.81 -10.35
N ALA A 4 14.38 -7.04 -10.30
CA ALA A 4 15.67 -7.48 -10.80
C ALA A 4 16.54 -8.14 -9.70
N GLY A 5 16.01 -8.29 -8.48
CA GLY A 5 16.73 -8.93 -7.37
C GLY A 5 17.93 -8.12 -6.86
N VAL A 6 17.89 -6.79 -6.96
CA VAL A 6 18.99 -5.94 -6.45
C VAL A 6 19.04 -5.99 -4.92
N ASP A 7 20.18 -6.41 -4.35
CA ASP A 7 20.36 -6.56 -2.90
C ASP A 7 20.50 -5.23 -2.16
N PHE A 8 21.10 -4.22 -2.79
CA PHE A 8 21.38 -2.93 -2.16
C PHE A 8 21.02 -1.76 -3.08
N VAL A 9 20.12 -0.89 -2.61
CA VAL A 9 19.66 0.30 -3.32
C VAL A 9 20.12 1.55 -2.56
N LEU A 10 21.31 2.05 -2.89
CA LEU A 10 21.95 3.17 -2.19
C LEU A 10 21.08 4.43 -2.11
N HIS A 11 20.34 4.73 -3.19
CA HIS A 11 19.57 5.96 -3.36
C HIS A 11 18.07 5.71 -3.32
N ALA A 12 17.62 4.87 -2.37
CA ALA A 12 16.23 4.47 -2.27
C ALA A 12 15.26 5.61 -1.92
N GLY A 13 15.74 6.73 -1.36
CA GLY A 13 14.87 7.85 -1.01
C GLY A 13 15.50 9.24 -1.01
N GLY A 14 14.67 10.25 -1.25
CA GLY A 14 14.98 11.68 -1.08
C GLY A 14 15.72 12.33 -2.23
N ILE A 15 16.22 11.55 -3.19
CA ILE A 15 17.06 12.07 -4.29
C ILE A 15 16.22 12.82 -5.33
N LEU A 16 16.69 14.02 -5.68
CA LEU A 16 16.17 14.86 -6.76
C LEU A 16 17.29 15.39 -7.66
N SER A 17 16.90 15.92 -8.82
CA SER A 17 17.78 16.64 -9.75
C SER A 17 19.06 15.86 -10.08
N SER A 18 18.92 14.57 -10.42
CA SER A 18 20.06 13.69 -10.75
C SER A 18 21.17 13.71 -9.70
N TYR A 19 20.81 13.52 -8.43
CA TYR A 19 21.72 13.50 -7.27
C TYR A 19 22.31 14.86 -6.85
N LEU A 20 21.85 15.97 -7.44
CA LEU A 20 22.29 17.31 -7.03
C LEU A 20 21.56 17.84 -5.78
N ALA A 21 20.47 17.19 -5.38
CA ALA A 21 19.68 17.62 -4.24
C ALA A 21 19.06 16.44 -3.46
N LEU A 22 18.85 16.70 -2.17
CA LEU A 22 17.98 15.92 -1.29
C LEU A 22 16.75 16.78 -0.94
N SER A 23 15.56 16.20 -0.98
CA SER A 23 14.34 16.79 -0.41
C SER A 23 13.81 15.91 0.72
N TYR A 24 13.39 16.55 1.80
CA TYR A 24 12.79 15.86 2.94
C TYR A 24 11.42 15.29 2.58
N GLU A 25 10.63 16.05 1.85
CA GLU A 25 9.31 15.64 1.35
C GLU A 25 9.45 14.44 0.41
N LYS A 26 10.43 14.48 -0.50
CA LYS A 26 10.75 13.35 -1.39
C LYS A 26 11.22 12.12 -0.61
N LEU A 27 11.94 12.31 0.50
CA LEU A 27 12.38 11.20 1.34
C LEU A 27 11.19 10.47 1.96
N VAL A 28 10.20 11.19 2.48
CA VAL A 28 8.98 10.61 3.06
C VAL A 28 8.12 9.94 1.98
N LEU A 29 8.00 10.57 0.80
CA LEU A 29 7.34 9.98 -0.36
C LEU A 29 7.99 8.65 -0.79
N ASP A 30 9.32 8.62 -0.85
CA ASP A 30 10.05 7.42 -1.25
C ASP A 30 10.02 6.32 -0.18
N ASP A 31 9.96 6.67 1.10
CA ASP A 31 9.81 5.70 2.19
C ASP A 31 8.47 4.95 2.07
N GLU A 32 7.38 5.65 1.77
CA GLU A 32 6.09 4.99 1.53
C GLU A 32 6.16 4.04 0.33
N MET A 33 6.78 4.48 -0.77
CA MET A 33 7.01 3.62 -1.94
C MET A 33 7.85 2.38 -1.59
N CYS A 34 8.88 2.54 -0.74
CA CYS A 34 9.67 1.43 -0.24
C CYS A 34 8.81 0.46 0.57
N GLY A 35 7.91 0.95 1.42
CA GLY A 35 6.93 0.14 2.15
C GLY A 35 6.02 -0.67 1.22
N MET A 36 5.45 -0.03 0.20
CA MET A 36 4.62 -0.70 -0.81
C MET A 36 5.38 -1.79 -1.56
N VAL A 37 6.62 -1.51 -1.97
CA VAL A 37 7.46 -2.47 -2.69
C VAL A 37 7.88 -3.64 -1.79
N ARG A 38 8.12 -3.41 -0.49
CA ARG A 38 8.35 -4.48 0.48
C ARG A 38 7.13 -5.39 0.62
N ARG A 39 5.91 -4.83 0.67
CA ARG A 39 4.67 -5.64 0.66
C ARG A 39 4.54 -6.46 -0.63
N LEU A 40 4.83 -5.86 -1.78
CA LEU A 40 4.81 -6.54 -3.07
C LEU A 40 5.78 -7.73 -3.07
N HIS A 41 6.99 -7.54 -2.56
CA HIS A 41 8.03 -8.56 -2.51
C HIS A 41 7.68 -9.77 -1.63
N GLN A 42 6.78 -9.62 -0.64
CA GLN A 42 6.27 -10.75 0.15
C GLN A 42 5.48 -11.76 -0.71
N GLY A 43 5.04 -11.36 -1.90
CA GLY A 43 4.34 -12.23 -2.84
C GLY A 43 2.92 -12.57 -2.39
N ILE A 44 2.43 -13.71 -2.89
CA ILE A 44 1.09 -14.24 -2.63
C ILE A 44 1.26 -15.57 -1.90
N ALA A 45 0.81 -15.63 -0.64
CA ALA A 45 0.74 -16.89 0.09
C ALA A 45 -0.37 -17.75 -0.51
N VAL A 46 -0.05 -18.98 -0.90
CA VAL A 46 -1.03 -19.94 -1.46
C VAL A 46 -1.22 -21.09 -0.47
N THR A 47 -2.27 -21.02 0.31
CA THR A 47 -2.70 -22.01 1.31
C THR A 47 -4.20 -22.20 1.22
N PRO A 48 -4.78 -23.28 1.78
CA PRO A 48 -6.23 -23.47 1.79
C PRO A 48 -7.00 -22.25 2.36
N ASP A 49 -6.44 -21.61 3.39
CA ASP A 49 -7.03 -20.43 4.03
C ASP A 49 -6.93 -19.17 3.15
N THR A 50 -5.79 -18.93 2.49
CA THR A 50 -5.62 -17.75 1.61
C THR A 50 -6.33 -17.88 0.27
N LEU A 51 -6.66 -19.10 -0.15
CA LEU A 51 -7.53 -19.36 -1.30
C LEU A 51 -8.99 -18.96 -1.04
N ALA A 52 -9.40 -18.86 0.24
CA ALA A 52 -10.71 -18.35 0.64
C ALA A 52 -11.91 -19.05 -0.02
N TYR A 53 -11.78 -20.34 -0.35
CA TYR A 53 -12.80 -21.09 -1.11
C TYR A 53 -14.12 -21.21 -0.34
N GLU A 54 -14.07 -21.56 0.94
CA GLU A 54 -15.25 -21.78 1.77
C GLU A 54 -16.10 -20.50 1.89
N VAL A 55 -15.46 -19.37 2.23
CA VAL A 55 -16.16 -18.07 2.31
C VAL A 55 -16.69 -17.63 0.95
N SER A 56 -15.98 -17.93 -0.14
CA SER A 56 -16.43 -17.60 -1.49
C SER A 56 -17.68 -18.39 -1.89
N ALA A 57 -17.72 -19.68 -1.55
CA ALA A 57 -18.87 -20.54 -1.79
C ALA A 57 -20.08 -20.13 -0.93
N ASP A 58 -19.85 -19.75 0.33
CA ASP A 58 -20.88 -19.29 1.27
C ASP A 58 -21.48 -17.92 0.89
N VAL A 59 -20.66 -16.97 0.42
CA VAL A 59 -21.13 -15.66 -0.05
C VAL A 59 -21.99 -15.79 -1.31
N GLY A 60 -21.53 -16.60 -2.27
CA GLY A 60 -22.23 -16.85 -3.53
C GLY A 60 -22.39 -15.60 -4.43
N PRO A 61 -23.07 -15.75 -5.59
CA PRO A 61 -23.26 -14.67 -6.55
C PRO A 61 -24.09 -13.50 -5.96
N GLY A 62 -23.62 -12.28 -6.16
CA GLY A 62 -24.30 -11.05 -5.70
C GLY A 62 -24.14 -10.74 -4.21
N GLY A 63 -23.44 -11.60 -3.45
CA GLY A 63 -23.11 -11.36 -2.05
C GLY A 63 -21.90 -10.41 -1.86
N ASN A 64 -21.57 -10.14 -0.60
CA ASN A 64 -20.38 -9.35 -0.22
C ASN A 64 -19.63 -10.00 0.96
N TYR A 65 -18.35 -9.63 1.11
CA TYR A 65 -17.43 -10.24 2.07
C TYR A 65 -17.20 -9.37 3.33
N LEU A 66 -17.72 -8.14 3.36
CA LEU A 66 -17.36 -7.13 4.36
C LEU A 66 -17.65 -7.59 5.80
N THR A 67 -18.69 -8.40 5.99
CA THR A 67 -19.12 -8.90 7.31
C THR A 67 -18.68 -10.34 7.57
N LYS A 68 -17.89 -10.97 6.70
CA LYS A 68 -17.44 -12.35 6.88
C LYS A 68 -16.25 -12.39 7.83
N MET A 69 -16.23 -13.38 8.74
CA MET A 69 -15.17 -13.53 9.74
C MET A 69 -13.77 -13.64 9.10
N HIS A 70 -13.66 -14.36 7.98
CA HIS A 70 -12.43 -14.42 7.18
C HIS A 70 -11.90 -13.03 6.79
N THR A 71 -12.78 -12.08 6.46
CA THR A 71 -12.39 -10.68 6.20
C THR A 71 -12.05 -9.94 7.49
N VAL A 72 -12.85 -10.08 8.55
CA VAL A 72 -12.62 -9.39 9.85
C VAL A 72 -11.25 -9.74 10.43
N GLU A 73 -10.85 -11.00 10.34
CA GLU A 73 -9.59 -11.52 10.87
C GLU A 73 -8.36 -11.04 10.09
N ARG A 74 -8.53 -10.66 8.82
CA ARG A 74 -7.41 -10.43 7.87
C ARG A 74 -7.33 -9.00 7.34
N CYS A 75 -8.41 -8.24 7.33
CA CYS A 75 -8.47 -6.94 6.63
C CYS A 75 -7.47 -5.89 7.15
N ARG A 76 -6.95 -6.08 8.37
CA ARG A 76 -5.94 -5.20 8.99
C ARG A 76 -4.51 -5.69 8.84
N THR A 77 -4.30 -6.94 8.43
CA THR A 77 -2.98 -7.59 8.40
C THR A 77 -2.56 -8.01 6.99
N GLU A 78 -3.50 -8.34 6.12
CA GLU A 78 -3.22 -8.77 4.74
C GLU A 78 -2.80 -7.60 3.83
N PHE A 79 -3.46 -6.45 3.98
CA PHE A 79 -3.25 -5.29 3.10
C PHE A 79 -2.21 -4.34 3.67
N TRP A 80 -1.36 -3.80 2.79
CA TRP A 80 -0.51 -2.66 3.15
C TRP A 80 -1.38 -1.43 3.37
N GLN A 81 -1.15 -0.72 4.48
CA GLN A 81 -1.83 0.52 4.81
C GLN A 81 -0.85 1.68 4.58
N PRO A 82 -1.11 2.57 3.61
CA PRO A 82 -0.28 3.74 3.41
C PRO A 82 -0.43 4.71 4.59
N ALA A 83 0.67 5.39 4.93
CA ALA A 83 0.72 6.47 5.91
C ALA A 83 0.55 7.85 5.26
N LEU A 84 1.01 8.01 4.02
CA LEU A 84 1.08 9.30 3.30
C LEU A 84 0.02 9.42 2.21
N SER A 85 -0.27 8.35 1.46
CA SER A 85 -1.25 8.38 0.37
C SER A 85 -2.66 8.63 0.91
N ASP A 86 -3.35 9.59 0.31
CA ASP A 86 -4.75 9.87 0.59
C ASP A 86 -5.66 8.84 -0.07
N ARG A 87 -6.54 8.23 0.72
CA ARG A 87 -7.54 7.27 0.25
C ARG A 87 -8.95 7.67 0.68
N ASP A 88 -9.12 8.90 1.14
CA ASP A 88 -10.43 9.44 1.47
C ASP A 88 -11.21 9.73 0.18
N GLY A 89 -12.52 9.92 0.34
CA GLY A 89 -13.39 10.32 -0.76
C GLY A 89 -13.02 11.71 -1.28
N LEU A 90 -13.29 11.96 -2.57
CA LEU A 90 -13.02 13.23 -3.24
C LEU A 90 -13.55 14.45 -2.46
N GLU A 91 -14.76 14.35 -1.91
CA GLU A 91 -15.38 15.43 -1.14
C GLU A 91 -14.59 15.74 0.14
N ALA A 92 -14.17 14.71 0.88
CA ALA A 92 -13.37 14.87 2.09
C ALA A 92 -12.01 15.51 1.78
N TRP A 93 -11.34 15.07 0.72
CA TRP A 93 -10.08 15.66 0.25
C TRP A 93 -10.24 17.13 -0.15
N MET A 94 -11.35 17.48 -0.85
CA MET A 94 -11.65 18.86 -1.21
C MET A 94 -11.90 19.73 0.02
N GLN A 95 -12.64 19.23 1.02
CA GLN A 95 -12.92 19.93 2.27
C GLN A 95 -11.66 20.09 3.14
N ALA A 96 -10.72 19.15 3.06
CA ALA A 96 -9.42 19.22 3.73
C ALA A 96 -8.43 20.23 3.10
N GLY A 97 -8.85 20.99 2.09
CA GLY A 97 -8.03 22.02 1.45
C GLY A 97 -7.20 21.53 0.27
N LYS A 98 -7.53 20.35 -0.27
CA LYS A 98 -6.86 19.74 -1.44
C LYS A 98 -5.35 19.51 -1.21
N PRO A 99 -4.94 18.91 -0.08
CA PRO A 99 -3.53 18.70 0.20
C PRO A 99 -2.90 17.83 -0.88
N THR A 100 -1.72 18.22 -1.35
CA THR A 100 -0.89 17.41 -2.22
C THR A 100 -0.11 16.39 -1.40
N ALA A 101 0.48 15.39 -2.07
CA ALA A 101 1.36 14.44 -1.40
C ALA A 101 2.60 15.11 -0.80
N VAL A 102 3.03 16.26 -1.34
CA VAL A 102 4.15 17.05 -0.80
C VAL A 102 3.73 17.78 0.48
N ASP A 103 2.50 18.31 0.55
CA ASP A 103 2.01 19.00 1.75
C ASP A 103 1.86 18.05 2.96
N ARG A 104 1.71 16.76 2.69
CA ARG A 104 1.54 15.70 3.70
C ARG A 104 2.85 15.01 4.08
N ALA A 105 3.91 15.23 3.31
CA ALA A 105 5.22 14.60 3.47
C ALA A 105 6.06 15.37 4.49
#